data_AF-A0A7K6SF99-F1
#
_entry.id   AF-A0A7K6SF99-F1
#
_cell.length_a   1.000
_cell.length_b   1.000
_cell.length_c   1.000
_cell.angle_alpha   90.00
_cell.angle_beta   90.00
_cell.angle_gamma   90.00
#
_symmetry.space_group_name_H-M   'P 1'
#
loop_
_entity.id
_entity.type
_entity.pdbx_description
1 polymer ?
#
loop_
_entity_poly.entity_id
_entity_poly.type
_entity_poly.pdbx_seq_one_letter_code
_entity_poly.pdbx_strand_id
1 'polypeptide(L)'
;RIYCENAALKEALKLRTEEVRTLKAENAILNQQRLEFLAMLDVKQQKVVQENLSLNKSDITDFTGLELAVLGACTCSTSRGQPCPCAKMAAVTRKQLLHLKQEIEDLKKSRDEAYVMADAFRIAFEQQLMQRKDQALRLAEVIKIKKEMKFMNWRRLKDDGKLQGNKNSLGQKLSGLLSSDVDCRKVGELDNPHEILKMLIELVNDKEEALAHQRKVSYMLARAMEMKEDVSGRDEGNRTVGSHQYEAQGSSGPLHACCHTLRSQNRVSSVASAKTFENPVKMLRKSHSWPSETTRDEENNPFGKSDETVVASV
;
A
#
# COMPACT_ATOMS: atom_id res chain seq x y z
N ARG A 1 -47.82 -44.51 41.40
CA ARG A 1 -46.97 -43.35 41.76
C ARG A 1 -45.96 -43.02 40.65
N ILE A 2 -44.97 -43.89 40.39
CA ILE A 2 -43.93 -43.67 39.36
C ILE A 2 -44.52 -43.41 37.96
N TYR A 3 -45.55 -44.15 37.54
CA TYR A 3 -46.20 -43.91 36.24
C TYR A 3 -46.88 -42.54 36.14
N CYS A 4 -47.50 -42.07 37.21
CA CYS A 4 -48.14 -40.75 37.26
C CYS A 4 -47.07 -39.63 37.26
N GLU A 5 -45.99 -39.82 38.00
CA GLU A 5 -44.83 -38.92 38.02
C GLU A 5 -44.16 -38.85 36.63
N ASN A 6 -43.97 -39.98 35.95
CA ASN A 6 -43.44 -40.02 34.59
C ASN A 6 -44.37 -39.36 33.55
N ALA A 7 -45.68 -39.51 33.69
CA ALA A 7 -46.65 -38.82 32.84
C ALA A 7 -46.58 -37.30 33.04
N ALA A 8 -46.53 -36.83 34.29
CA ALA A 8 -46.38 -35.42 34.61
C ALA A 8 -45.06 -34.84 34.07
N LEU A 9 -43.95 -35.58 34.21
CA LEU A 9 -42.65 -35.18 33.67
C LEU A 9 -42.66 -35.11 32.14
N LYS A 10 -43.34 -36.06 31.47
CA LYS A 10 -43.45 -36.07 30.01
C LYS A 10 -44.24 -34.86 29.48
N GLU A 11 -45.34 -34.51 30.13
CA GLU A 11 -46.11 -33.31 29.77
C GLU A 11 -45.34 -32.02 30.09
N ALA A 12 -44.64 -31.96 31.23
CA ALA A 12 -43.77 -30.82 31.55
C ALA A 12 -42.63 -30.65 30.53
N LEU A 13 -42.02 -31.75 30.08
CA LEU A 13 -40.98 -31.73 29.06
C LEU A 13 -41.51 -31.23 27.72
N LYS A 14 -42.70 -31.67 27.30
CA LYS A 14 -43.34 -31.17 26.08
C LYS A 14 -43.58 -29.67 26.15
N LEU A 15 -44.16 -29.19 27.25
CA LEU A 15 -44.44 -27.77 27.44
C LEU A 15 -43.17 -26.92 27.41
N ARG A 16 -42.10 -27.36 28.09
CA ARG A 16 -40.79 -26.68 28.03
C ARG A 16 -40.17 -26.72 26.63
N THR A 17 -40.37 -27.80 25.89
CA THR A 17 -39.86 -27.91 24.51
C THR A 17 -40.60 -26.96 23.57
N GLU A 18 -41.91 -26.79 23.74
CA GLU A 18 -42.72 -25.83 23.00
C GLU A 18 -42.35 -24.40 23.33
N GLU A 19 -42.16 -24.07 24.61
CA GLU A 19 -41.68 -22.76 25.07
C GLU A 19 -40.30 -22.41 24.51
N VAL A 20 -39.36 -23.37 24.49
CA VAL A 20 -38.05 -23.16 23.86
C VAL A 20 -38.20 -22.92 22.35
N ARG A 21 -39.14 -23.59 21.69
CA ARG A 21 -39.39 -23.41 20.25
C ARG A 21 -39.96 -22.02 19.96
N THR A 22 -40.91 -21.54 20.75
CA THR A 22 -41.48 -20.20 20.60
C THR A 22 -40.44 -19.12 20.87
N LEU A 23 -39.68 -19.23 21.97
CA LEU A 23 -38.59 -18.31 22.29
C LEU A 23 -37.53 -18.26 21.20
N LYS A 24 -37.18 -19.40 20.59
CA LYS A 24 -36.25 -19.42 19.45
C LYS A 24 -36.79 -18.68 18.23
N ALA A 25 -38.08 -18.85 17.92
CA ALA A 25 -38.72 -18.15 16.81
C ALA A 25 -38.78 -16.64 17.07
N GLU A 26 -39.16 -16.21 18.27
CA GLU A 26 -39.17 -14.80 18.67
C GLU A 26 -37.77 -14.18 18.60
N ASN A 27 -36.74 -14.89 19.10
CA ASN A 27 -35.36 -14.44 19.04
C ASN A 27 -34.86 -14.31 17.59
N ALA A 28 -35.25 -15.23 16.70
CA ALA A 28 -34.93 -15.12 15.28
C ALA A 28 -35.56 -13.87 14.65
N ILE A 29 -36.83 -13.58 14.95
CA ILE A 29 -37.53 -12.39 14.48
C ILE A 29 -36.86 -11.11 15.01
N LEU A 30 -36.56 -11.06 16.31
CA LEU A 30 -35.87 -9.92 16.93
C LEU A 30 -34.48 -9.67 16.33
N ASN A 31 -33.72 -10.73 16.06
CA ASN A 31 -32.42 -10.62 15.40
C ASN A 31 -32.55 -10.10 13.96
N GLN A 32 -33.57 -10.54 13.24
CA GLN A 32 -33.84 -10.04 11.90
C GLN A 32 -34.19 -8.55 11.94
N GLN A 33 -35.14 -8.13 12.78
CA GLN A 33 -35.52 -6.72 12.94
C GLN A 33 -34.32 -5.85 13.30
N ARG A 34 -33.47 -6.35 14.20
CA ARG A 34 -32.22 -5.68 14.58
C ARG A 34 -31.29 -5.46 13.38
N LEU A 35 -31.13 -6.45 12.50
CA LEU A 35 -30.32 -6.30 11.28
C LEU A 35 -30.94 -5.31 10.30
N GLU A 36 -32.27 -5.31 10.17
CA GLU A 36 -33.00 -4.33 9.36
C GLU A 36 -32.80 -2.90 9.89
N PHE A 37 -32.91 -2.69 11.21
CA PHE A 37 -32.59 -1.40 11.83
C PHE A 37 -31.15 -0.97 11.60
N LEU A 38 -30.19 -1.89 11.69
CA LEU A 38 -28.78 -1.60 11.40
C LEU A 38 -28.53 -1.22 9.95
N ALA A 39 -29.26 -1.81 9.00
CA ALA A 39 -29.17 -1.49 7.58
C ALA A 39 -29.77 -0.12 7.22
N MET A 40 -30.69 0.40 8.05
CA MET A 40 -31.27 1.73 7.88
C MET A 40 -30.44 2.87 8.49
N LEU A 41 -29.35 2.56 9.22
CA LEU A 41 -28.45 3.57 9.78
C LEU A 41 -27.41 4.04 8.76
N ASP A 42 -26.93 5.27 8.93
CA ASP A 42 -25.79 5.78 8.17
C ASP A 42 -24.51 5.00 8.49
N VAL A 43 -23.61 4.86 7.51
CA VAL A 43 -22.34 4.09 7.64
C VAL A 43 -21.52 4.50 8.88
N LYS A 44 -21.54 5.79 9.24
CA LYS A 44 -20.87 6.30 10.45
C LYS A 44 -21.53 5.82 11.75
N GLN A 45 -22.86 5.79 11.79
CA GLN A 45 -23.63 5.33 12.95
C GLN A 45 -23.55 3.81 13.08
N GLN A 46 -23.60 3.10 11.95
CA GLN A 46 -23.43 1.64 11.89
C GLN A 46 -22.10 1.21 12.50
N LYS A 47 -21.01 1.93 12.17
CA LYS A 47 -19.68 1.70 12.74
C LYS A 47 -19.64 1.87 14.25
N VAL A 48 -20.22 2.96 14.79
CA VAL A 48 -20.29 3.21 16.24
C VAL A 48 -21.11 2.13 16.95
N VAL A 49 -22.24 1.70 16.38
CA VAL A 49 -23.08 0.64 16.98
C VAL A 49 -22.36 -0.71 16.93
N GLN A 50 -21.68 -1.04 15.84
CA GLN A 50 -20.92 -2.29 15.72
C GLN A 50 -19.73 -2.35 16.70
N GLU A 51 -19.02 -1.24 16.87
CA GLU A 51 -17.93 -1.10 17.84
C GLU A 51 -18.45 -1.28 19.28
N ASN A 52 -19.54 -0.59 19.65
CA ASN A 52 -20.16 -0.75 20.98
C ASN A 52 -20.70 -2.17 21.22
N LEU A 53 -21.22 -2.81 20.19
CA LEU A 53 -21.79 -4.14 20.32
C LEU A 53 -20.73 -5.25 20.39
N SER A 54 -19.58 -5.04 19.74
CA SER A 54 -18.40 -5.89 19.92
C SER A 54 -17.87 -5.82 21.36
N LEU A 55 -17.99 -4.65 22.01
CA LEU A 55 -17.67 -4.47 23.42
C LEU A 55 -18.66 -5.19 24.35
N ASN A 56 -19.96 -5.20 24.06
CA ASN A 56 -20.96 -5.77 24.98
C ASN A 56 -21.13 -7.30 24.89
N LYS A 57 -20.63 -7.94 23.83
CA LYS A 57 -20.60 -9.42 23.73
C LYS A 57 -19.61 -10.06 24.70
N SER A 58 -18.69 -9.29 25.30
CA SER A 58 -17.64 -9.82 26.17
C SER A 58 -18.11 -10.15 27.58
N ASP A 59 -19.29 -9.70 28.01
CA ASP A 59 -19.51 -9.61 29.45
C ASP A 59 -20.20 -10.83 30.05
N ILE A 60 -21.18 -11.49 29.41
CA ILE A 60 -21.89 -12.59 30.10
C ILE A 60 -22.37 -13.76 29.22
N THR A 61 -22.66 -13.60 27.92
CA THR A 61 -23.47 -14.63 27.21
C THR A 61 -22.71 -15.65 26.36
N ASP A 62 -21.46 -15.41 25.95
CA ASP A 62 -20.72 -16.34 25.07
C ASP A 62 -19.29 -16.58 25.58
N PHE A 63 -19.15 -17.24 26.74
CA PHE A 63 -17.83 -17.73 27.16
C PHE A 63 -17.44 -18.92 26.29
N THR A 64 -16.36 -18.78 25.53
CA THR A 64 -15.73 -19.91 24.85
C THR A 64 -15.35 -20.99 25.88
N GLY A 65 -15.36 -22.27 25.48
CA GLY A 65 -15.01 -23.36 26.40
C GLY A 65 -13.63 -23.18 27.05
N LEU A 66 -12.72 -22.48 26.38
CA LEU A 66 -11.44 -22.08 26.93
C LEU A 66 -11.57 -21.02 28.04
N GLU A 67 -12.38 -19.98 27.86
CA GLU A 67 -12.61 -18.96 28.90
C GLU A 67 -13.21 -19.62 30.15
N LEU A 68 -14.17 -20.54 29.99
CA LEU A 68 -14.72 -21.32 31.12
C LEU A 68 -13.65 -22.18 31.81
N ALA A 69 -12.77 -22.84 31.06
CA ALA A 69 -11.66 -23.61 31.62
C ALA A 69 -10.68 -22.73 32.42
N VAL A 70 -10.36 -21.54 31.91
CA VAL A 70 -9.49 -20.58 32.62
C VAL A 70 -10.16 -20.04 33.87
N LEU A 71 -11.47 -19.76 33.81
CA LEU A 71 -12.23 -19.31 34.98
C LEU A 71 -12.29 -20.39 36.07
N GLY A 72 -12.45 -21.66 35.67
CA GLY A 72 -12.53 -22.80 36.58
C GLY A 72 -11.18 -23.26 37.18
N ALA A 73 -10.06 -22.80 36.64
CA ALA A 73 -8.73 -23.14 37.16
C ALA A 73 -8.33 -22.35 38.42
N CYS A 74 -9.01 -21.25 38.73
CA CYS A 74 -8.79 -20.48 39.95
C CYS A 74 -9.37 -21.22 41.16
N THR A 75 -8.55 -21.47 42.18
CA THR A 75 -8.97 -22.12 43.44
C THR A 75 -9.37 -21.12 44.53
N CYS A 76 -9.43 -19.81 44.23
CA CYS A 76 -9.84 -18.81 45.21
C CYS A 76 -11.29 -19.03 45.63
N SER A 77 -11.53 -19.06 46.94
CA SER A 77 -12.86 -19.20 47.53
C SER A 77 -13.71 -17.96 47.21
N THR A 78 -14.64 -18.05 46.26
CA THR A 78 -15.61 -16.99 45.99
C THR A 78 -16.95 -17.29 46.66
N SER A 79 -17.45 -16.32 47.44
CA SER A 79 -18.62 -16.48 48.31
C SER A 79 -19.97 -16.33 47.61
N ARG A 80 -20.02 -16.21 46.27
CA ARG A 80 -21.27 -15.80 45.58
C ARG A 80 -21.41 -16.23 44.11
N GLY A 81 -20.82 -17.36 43.71
CA GLY A 81 -21.00 -17.90 42.35
C GLY A 81 -20.44 -17.03 41.22
N GLN A 82 -19.62 -16.02 41.55
CA GLN A 82 -18.90 -15.17 40.61
C GLN A 82 -17.42 -15.60 40.54
N PRO A 83 -16.78 -15.54 39.36
CA PRO A 83 -15.36 -15.88 39.25
C PRO A 83 -14.50 -14.86 40.00
N CYS A 84 -13.44 -15.36 40.64
CA CYS A 84 -12.46 -14.57 41.38
C CYS A 84 -11.81 -13.50 40.45
N PRO A 85 -11.37 -12.33 40.96
CA PRO A 85 -10.67 -11.36 40.12
C PRO A 85 -9.45 -11.93 39.37
N CYS A 86 -8.74 -12.88 39.98
CA CYS A 86 -7.62 -13.59 39.36
C CYS A 86 -8.07 -14.40 38.14
N ALA A 87 -9.21 -15.08 38.22
CA ALA A 87 -9.81 -15.86 37.13
C ALA A 87 -10.23 -14.95 35.99
N LYS A 88 -10.89 -13.84 36.30
CA LYS A 88 -11.32 -12.85 35.30
C LYS A 88 -10.12 -12.30 34.53
N MET A 89 -9.09 -11.86 35.25
CA MET A 89 -7.87 -11.35 34.63
C MET A 89 -7.14 -12.43 33.81
N ALA A 90 -7.07 -13.67 34.33
CA ALA A 90 -6.48 -14.79 33.61
C ALA A 90 -7.25 -15.10 32.32
N ALA A 91 -8.59 -15.07 32.34
CA ALA A 91 -9.42 -15.32 31.16
C ALA A 91 -9.22 -14.23 30.10
N VAL A 92 -9.24 -12.96 30.51
CA VAL A 92 -9.01 -11.82 29.61
C VAL A 92 -7.61 -11.87 28.99
N THR A 93 -6.57 -12.10 29.80
CA THR A 93 -5.19 -12.17 29.30
C THR A 93 -4.99 -13.39 28.39
N ARG A 94 -5.59 -14.55 28.71
CA ARG A 94 -5.56 -15.73 27.84
C ARG A 94 -6.21 -15.46 26.48
N LYS A 95 -7.36 -14.76 26.47
CA LYS A 95 -8.05 -14.35 25.25
C LYS A 95 -7.16 -13.43 24.40
N GLN A 96 -6.57 -12.41 25.01
CA GLN A 96 -5.65 -11.49 24.34
C GLN A 96 -4.42 -12.23 23.78
N LEU A 97 -3.82 -13.14 24.54
CA LEU A 97 -2.68 -13.93 24.10
C LEU A 97 -3.01 -14.80 22.88
N LEU A 98 -4.21 -15.37 22.81
CA LEU A 98 -4.62 -16.13 21.63
C LEU A 98 -4.84 -15.25 20.42
N HIS A 99 -5.46 -14.09 20.60
CA HIS A 99 -5.63 -13.12 19.53
C HIS A 99 -4.27 -12.69 18.95
N LEU A 100 -3.33 -12.29 19.81
CA LEU A 100 -1.98 -11.90 19.39
C LEU A 100 -1.23 -13.06 18.72
N LYS A 101 -1.39 -14.30 19.21
CA LYS A 101 -0.79 -15.47 18.55
C LYS A 101 -1.34 -15.69 17.15
N GLN A 102 -2.64 -15.52 16.95
CA GLN A 102 -3.27 -15.62 15.64
C GLN A 102 -2.76 -14.52 14.70
N GLU A 103 -2.72 -13.26 15.16
CA GLU A 103 -2.19 -12.14 14.37
C GLU A 103 -0.72 -12.36 13.96
N ILE A 104 0.11 -12.86 14.87
CA ILE A 104 1.50 -13.18 14.55
C ILE A 104 1.59 -14.25 13.46
N GLU A 105 0.73 -15.27 13.50
CA GLU A 105 0.72 -16.32 12.49
C GLU A 105 0.26 -15.81 11.12
N ASP A 106 -0.77 -14.97 11.10
CA ASP A 106 -1.26 -14.33 9.88
C ASP A 106 -0.21 -13.38 9.28
N LEU A 107 0.51 -12.62 10.13
CA LEU A 107 1.62 -11.77 9.69
C LEU A 107 2.79 -12.57 9.14
N LYS A 108 3.15 -13.71 9.76
CA LYS A 108 4.19 -14.60 9.23
C LYS A 108 3.79 -15.13 7.85
N LYS A 109 2.55 -15.60 7.71
CA LYS A 109 2.04 -16.09 6.42
C LYS A 109 2.10 -15.01 5.35
N SER A 110 1.64 -13.79 5.67
CA SER A 110 1.71 -12.64 4.76
C SER A 110 3.15 -12.29 4.35
N ARG A 111 4.09 -12.32 5.31
CA ARG A 111 5.52 -12.10 5.05
C ARG A 111 6.10 -13.17 4.13
N ASP A 112 5.77 -14.43 4.38
CA ASP A 112 6.29 -15.55 3.60
C ASP A 112 5.75 -15.52 2.16
N GLU A 113 4.47 -15.19 1.97
CA GLU A 113 3.87 -14.93 0.65
C GLU A 113 4.57 -13.78 -0.08
N ALA A 114 4.87 -12.69 0.61
CA ALA A 114 5.61 -11.56 0.03
C ALA A 114 7.04 -11.96 -0.36
N TYR A 115 7.71 -12.80 0.42
CA TYR A 115 9.04 -13.33 0.11
C TYR A 115 9.02 -14.21 -1.14
N VAL A 116 8.07 -15.13 -1.23
CA VAL A 116 7.87 -16.00 -2.41
C VAL A 116 7.59 -15.15 -3.65
N MET A 117 6.74 -14.11 -3.53
CA MET A 117 6.43 -13.22 -4.63
C MET A 117 7.65 -12.40 -5.08
N ALA A 118 8.43 -11.87 -4.14
CA ALA A 118 9.66 -11.15 -4.45
C ALA A 118 10.67 -12.05 -5.18
N ASP A 119 10.82 -13.30 -4.75
CA ASP A 119 11.69 -14.26 -5.43
C ASP A 119 11.19 -14.63 -6.83
N ALA A 120 9.87 -14.82 -7.00
CA ALA A 120 9.27 -15.04 -8.31
C ALA A 120 9.55 -13.87 -9.27
N PHE A 121 9.43 -12.63 -8.81
CA PHE A 121 9.79 -11.45 -9.61
C PHE A 121 11.28 -11.39 -9.93
N ARG A 122 12.15 -11.68 -8.96
CA ARG A 122 13.59 -11.75 -9.16
C ARG A 122 13.94 -12.76 -10.25
N ILE A 123 13.41 -13.99 -10.17
CA ILE A 123 13.62 -15.05 -11.15
C ILE A 123 13.08 -14.64 -12.53
N ALA A 124 11.85 -14.12 -12.60
CA ALA A 124 11.27 -13.69 -13.87
C ALA A 124 12.10 -12.57 -14.53
N PHE A 125 12.63 -11.64 -13.73
CA PHE A 125 13.50 -10.58 -14.22
C PHE A 125 14.84 -11.10 -14.73
N GLU A 126 15.47 -12.02 -13.99
CA GLU A 126 16.70 -12.70 -14.42
C GLU A 126 16.49 -13.47 -15.73
N GLN A 127 15.38 -14.20 -15.84
CA GLN A 127 15.02 -14.90 -17.08
C GLN A 127 14.84 -13.93 -18.25
N GLN A 128 14.17 -12.80 -18.03
CA GLN A 128 13.98 -11.77 -19.05
C GLN A 128 15.32 -11.16 -19.49
N LEU A 129 16.22 -10.87 -18.55
CA LEU A 129 17.55 -10.36 -18.86
C LEU A 129 18.37 -11.37 -19.67
N MET A 130 18.33 -12.65 -19.29
CA MET A 130 19.00 -13.71 -20.02
C MET A 130 18.45 -13.88 -21.43
N GLN A 131 17.12 -13.85 -21.60
CA GLN A 131 16.49 -13.91 -22.93
C GLN A 131 16.85 -12.71 -23.80
N ARG A 132 16.83 -11.49 -23.26
CA ARG A 132 17.22 -10.26 -23.98
C ARG A 132 18.70 -10.32 -24.39
N LYS A 133 19.57 -10.79 -23.50
CA LYS A 133 21.00 -10.96 -23.77
C LYS A 133 21.22 -11.96 -24.91
N ASP A 134 20.54 -13.11 -24.88
CA ASP A 134 20.63 -14.12 -25.94
C ASP A 134 20.13 -13.56 -27.29
N GLN A 135 19.00 -12.86 -27.30
CA GLN A 135 18.48 -12.20 -28.51
C GLN A 135 19.45 -11.16 -29.08
N ALA A 136 20.08 -10.35 -28.22
CA ALA A 136 21.07 -9.36 -28.64
C ALA A 136 22.31 -10.02 -29.25
N LEU A 137 22.78 -11.14 -28.69
CA LEU A 137 23.90 -11.91 -29.24
C LEU A 137 23.55 -12.49 -30.61
N ARG A 138 22.37 -13.11 -30.77
CA ARG A 138 21.90 -13.63 -32.07
C ARG A 138 21.77 -12.52 -33.11
N LEU A 139 21.23 -11.36 -32.73
CA LEU A 139 21.14 -10.21 -33.63
C LEU A 139 22.52 -9.70 -34.05
N ALA A 140 23.48 -9.62 -33.13
CA ALA A 140 24.85 -9.22 -33.43
C ALA A 140 25.51 -10.18 -34.44
N GLU A 141 25.29 -11.48 -34.30
CA GLU A 141 25.78 -12.49 -35.22
C GLU A 141 25.16 -12.36 -36.62
N VAL A 142 23.84 -12.17 -36.72
CA VAL A 142 23.15 -11.90 -37.99
C VAL A 142 23.66 -10.61 -38.64
N ILE A 143 23.88 -9.54 -37.86
CA ILE A 143 24.44 -8.29 -38.36
C ILE A 143 25.85 -8.51 -38.90
N LYS A 144 26.68 -9.32 -38.23
CA LYS A 144 28.03 -9.67 -38.68
C LYS A 144 27.99 -10.41 -40.02
N ILE A 145 27.17 -11.46 -40.13
CA ILE A 145 26.99 -12.23 -41.37
C ILE A 145 26.47 -11.32 -42.49
N LYS A 146 25.50 -10.44 -42.21
CA LYS A 146 24.97 -9.49 -43.20
C LYS A 146 26.03 -8.48 -43.65
N LYS A 147 26.92 -8.02 -42.76
CA LYS A 147 28.05 -7.15 -43.11
C LYS A 147 29.06 -7.87 -43.99
N GLU A 148 29.41 -9.11 -43.65
CA GLU A 148 30.32 -9.95 -44.46
C GLU A 148 29.72 -10.25 -45.85
N MET A 149 28.45 -10.60 -45.92
CA MET A 149 27.70 -10.80 -47.19
C MET A 149 27.64 -9.52 -48.03
N LYS A 150 27.33 -8.37 -47.41
CA LYS A 150 27.34 -7.07 -48.10
C LYS A 150 28.74 -6.71 -48.61
N PHE A 151 29.77 -6.96 -47.82
CA PHE A 151 31.15 -6.72 -48.22
C PHE A 151 31.58 -7.62 -49.38
N MET A 152 31.15 -8.89 -49.39
CA MET A 152 31.32 -9.81 -50.52
C MET A 152 30.60 -9.33 -51.79
N ASN A 153 29.35 -8.87 -51.68
CA ASN A 153 28.61 -8.31 -52.81
C ASN A 153 29.20 -6.98 -53.30
N TRP A 154 29.69 -6.11 -52.40
CA TRP A 154 30.36 -4.87 -52.79
C TRP A 154 31.67 -5.14 -53.52
N ARG A 155 32.43 -6.16 -53.10
CA ARG A 155 33.61 -6.63 -53.86
C ARG A 155 33.26 -7.11 -55.27
N ARG A 156 32.14 -7.82 -55.43
CA ARG A 156 31.66 -8.26 -56.76
C ARG A 156 31.16 -7.10 -57.65
N LEU A 157 30.56 -6.07 -57.05
CA LEU A 157 30.06 -4.90 -57.78
C LEU A 157 31.16 -3.94 -58.22
N LYS A 158 32.30 -3.90 -57.51
CA LYS A 158 33.41 -2.97 -57.81
C LYS A 158 34.22 -3.35 -59.06
N ASP A 159 34.05 -4.57 -59.58
CA ASP A 159 34.67 -5.00 -60.84
C ASP A 159 33.88 -4.56 -62.09
N ASP A 160 32.62 -4.11 -61.92
CA ASP A 160 31.82 -3.61 -63.03
C ASP A 160 31.68 -2.08 -62.99
N GLY A 161 32.48 -1.43 -63.83
CA GLY A 161 32.00 -0.27 -64.60
C GLY A 161 32.00 1.09 -63.89
N LYS A 162 33.09 1.82 -64.09
CA LYS A 162 33.21 3.28 -64.03
C LYS A 162 32.12 3.98 -64.87
N LEU A 163 31.21 4.77 -64.27
CA LEU A 163 30.41 5.75 -65.01
C LEU A 163 30.16 7.06 -64.22
N GLN A 164 30.67 8.11 -64.84
CA GLN A 164 30.53 9.54 -64.63
C GLN A 164 29.11 10.03 -64.95
N GLY A 165 28.60 11.05 -64.23
CA GLY A 165 27.48 11.86 -64.73
C GLY A 165 26.59 12.51 -63.68
N ASN A 166 26.76 13.82 -63.51
CA ASN A 166 25.92 14.78 -62.80
C ASN A 166 24.41 14.43 -62.77
N LYS A 167 23.87 14.07 -61.59
CA LYS A 167 22.43 13.92 -61.32
C LYS A 167 22.15 14.31 -59.86
N ASN A 168 21.32 15.33 -59.66
CA ASN A 168 20.86 15.78 -58.35
C ASN A 168 20.18 14.59 -57.65
N SER A 169 20.83 14.03 -56.63
CA SER A 169 20.40 12.78 -56.02
C SER A 169 19.06 12.96 -55.28
N LEU A 170 18.34 11.85 -55.09
CA LEU A 170 17.09 11.87 -54.33
C LEU A 170 17.30 12.44 -52.91
N GLY A 171 18.44 12.12 -52.29
CA GLY A 171 18.86 12.68 -51.01
C GLY A 171 18.92 14.20 -51.04
N GLN A 172 19.60 14.78 -52.04
CA GLN A 172 19.70 16.24 -52.20
C GLN A 172 18.34 16.93 -52.40
N LYS A 173 17.41 16.30 -53.14
CA LYS A 173 16.05 16.84 -53.31
C LYS A 173 15.25 16.83 -52.01
N LEU A 174 15.42 15.78 -51.19
CA LEU A 174 14.71 15.64 -49.91
C LEU A 174 15.30 16.53 -48.82
N SER A 175 16.62 16.78 -48.84
CA SER A 175 17.27 17.72 -47.94
C SER A 175 16.68 19.12 -48.01
N GLY A 176 16.20 19.57 -49.18
CA GLY A 176 15.55 20.88 -49.32
C GLY A 176 14.15 20.97 -48.69
N LEU A 177 13.53 19.84 -48.34
CA LEU A 177 12.17 19.78 -47.75
C LEU A 177 12.19 19.61 -46.22
N LEU A 178 13.33 19.25 -45.65
CA LEU A 178 13.48 19.07 -44.20
C LEU A 178 13.73 20.42 -43.53
N SER A 179 13.00 20.72 -42.45
CA SER A 179 13.04 22.01 -41.76
C SER A 179 14.26 22.21 -40.82
N SER A 180 15.22 21.28 -40.78
CA SER A 180 16.31 21.20 -39.79
C SER A 180 17.66 21.03 -40.47
N ASP A 181 18.55 22.03 -40.32
CA ASP A 181 19.88 22.09 -40.97
C ASP A 181 20.81 20.91 -40.64
N VAL A 182 20.61 20.26 -39.49
CA VAL A 182 21.40 19.09 -39.05
C VAL A 182 20.92 17.79 -39.72
N ASP A 183 19.61 17.68 -39.98
CA ASP A 183 19.01 16.50 -40.60
C ASP A 183 19.14 16.55 -42.13
N CYS A 184 19.17 17.75 -42.71
CA CYS A 184 19.37 17.99 -44.15
C CYS A 184 20.71 17.46 -44.68
N ARG A 185 21.80 17.63 -43.92
CA ARG A 185 23.15 17.21 -44.37
C ARG A 185 23.27 15.70 -44.48
N LYS A 186 22.72 14.96 -43.51
CA LYS A 186 22.80 13.50 -43.46
C LYS A 186 21.99 12.81 -44.57
N VAL A 187 20.87 13.40 -44.97
CA VAL A 187 20.02 12.87 -46.06
C VAL A 187 20.59 13.21 -47.44
N GLY A 188 21.27 14.36 -47.57
CA GLY A 188 21.79 14.88 -48.84
C GLY A 188 22.99 14.11 -49.39
N GLU A 189 23.74 13.43 -48.52
CA GLU A 189 24.92 12.63 -48.84
C GLU A 189 24.58 11.19 -49.27
N LEU A 190 23.30 10.81 -49.22
CA LEU A 190 22.84 9.45 -49.54
C LEU A 190 22.29 9.38 -50.97
N ASP A 191 22.82 8.44 -51.75
CA ASP A 191 22.37 8.15 -53.12
C ASP A 191 21.48 6.89 -53.21
N ASN A 192 21.50 6.03 -52.19
CA ASN A 192 20.74 4.78 -52.16
C ASN A 192 19.31 4.98 -51.60
N PRO A 193 18.24 4.69 -52.36
CA PRO A 193 16.86 4.92 -51.94
C PRO A 193 16.45 4.17 -50.65
N HIS A 194 17.03 2.99 -50.40
CA HIS A 194 16.73 2.23 -49.18
C HIS A 194 17.38 2.82 -47.93
N GLU A 195 18.55 3.46 -48.07
CA GLU A 195 19.23 4.13 -46.95
C GLU A 195 18.57 5.46 -46.64
N ILE A 196 18.14 6.20 -47.67
CA ILE A 196 17.31 7.40 -47.53
C ILE A 196 16.01 7.07 -46.77
N LEU A 197 15.29 6.02 -47.18
CA LEU A 197 14.05 5.61 -46.52
C LEU A 197 14.28 5.24 -45.04
N LYS A 198 15.35 4.49 -44.75
CA LYS A 198 15.71 4.10 -43.38
C LYS A 198 16.00 5.32 -42.50
N MET A 199 16.77 6.28 -43.01
CA MET A 199 17.08 7.53 -42.31
C MET A 199 15.81 8.36 -42.06
N LEU A 200 14.91 8.46 -43.03
CA LEU A 200 13.65 9.18 -42.88
C LEU A 200 12.74 8.55 -41.83
N ILE A 201 12.69 7.21 -41.75
CA ILE A 201 11.93 6.50 -40.71
C ILE A 201 12.51 6.80 -39.33
N GLU A 202 13.84 6.77 -39.18
CA GLU A 202 14.51 7.10 -37.92
C GLU A 202 14.19 8.55 -37.48
N LEU A 203 14.28 9.51 -38.40
CA LEU A 203 13.94 10.91 -38.11
C LEU A 203 12.46 11.13 -37.73
N VAL A 204 11.53 10.39 -38.36
CA VAL A 204 10.10 10.46 -38.01
C VAL A 204 9.87 9.89 -36.61
N ASN A 205 10.53 8.79 -36.26
CA ASN A 205 10.44 8.20 -34.93
C ASN A 205 10.98 9.14 -33.85
N ASP A 206 12.13 9.78 -34.07
CA ASP A 206 12.72 10.73 -33.13
C ASP A 206 11.80 11.93 -32.88
N LYS A 207 11.12 12.43 -33.93
CA LYS A 207 10.12 13.51 -33.81
C LYS A 207 8.88 13.06 -33.05
N GLU A 208 8.42 11.83 -33.28
CA GLU A 208 7.30 11.26 -32.53
C GLU A 208 7.63 11.14 -31.04
N GLU A 209 8.84 10.68 -30.70
CA GLU A 209 9.32 10.60 -29.32
C GLU A 209 9.43 11.99 -28.67
N ALA A 210 9.99 12.97 -29.37
CA ALA A 210 10.06 14.35 -28.89
C ALA A 210 8.66 14.94 -28.63
N LEU A 211 7.69 14.68 -29.52
CA LEU A 211 6.29 15.09 -29.34
C LEU A 211 5.62 14.37 -28.15
N ALA A 212 5.91 13.09 -27.94
CA ALA A 212 5.41 12.36 -26.78
C ALA A 212 5.94 12.97 -25.47
N HIS A 213 7.23 13.30 -25.42
CA HIS A 213 7.81 14.02 -24.28
C HIS A 213 7.18 15.40 -24.08
N GLN A 214 6.99 16.17 -25.15
CA GLN A 214 6.31 17.47 -25.08
C GLN A 214 4.88 17.33 -24.53
N ARG A 215 4.08 16.39 -25.04
CA ARG A 215 2.72 16.11 -24.56
C ARG A 215 2.69 15.73 -23.08
N LYS A 216 3.65 14.90 -22.64
CA LYS A 216 3.77 14.51 -21.23
C LYS A 216 4.06 15.72 -20.33
N VAL A 217 4.99 16.58 -20.74
CA VAL A 217 5.28 17.83 -20.00
C VAL A 217 4.07 18.75 -19.96
N SER A 218 3.38 18.95 -21.09
CA SER A 218 2.15 19.75 -21.14
C SER A 218 1.06 19.20 -20.20
N TYR A 219 0.86 17.89 -20.17
CA TYR A 219 -0.10 17.25 -19.25
C TYR A 219 0.29 17.45 -17.78
N MET A 220 1.56 17.26 -17.44
CA MET A 220 2.07 17.48 -16.09
C MET A 220 1.90 18.94 -15.63
N LEU A 221 2.15 19.90 -16.52
CA LEU A 221 1.96 21.32 -16.22
C LEU A 221 0.48 21.67 -16.04
N ALA A 222 -0.41 21.16 -16.89
CA ALA A 222 -1.86 21.36 -16.75
C ALA A 222 -2.38 20.84 -15.40
N ARG A 223 -2.00 19.62 -15.00
CA ARG A 223 -2.34 19.05 -13.68
C ARG A 223 -1.79 19.85 -12.51
N ALA A 224 -0.57 20.35 -12.63
CA ALA A 224 0.02 21.19 -11.60
C ALA A 224 -0.68 22.56 -11.47
N MET A 225 -1.31 23.06 -12.54
CA MET A 225 -2.13 24.28 -12.49
C MET A 225 -3.52 24.03 -11.88
N GLU A 226 -4.20 22.94 -12.26
CA GLU A 226 -5.47 22.51 -11.63
C GLU A 226 -5.33 22.36 -10.11
N MET A 227 -4.28 21.69 -9.63
CA MET A 227 -4.00 21.54 -8.20
C MET A 227 -3.74 22.87 -7.48
N LYS A 228 -3.27 23.90 -8.18
CA LYS A 228 -3.03 25.24 -7.60
C LYS A 228 -4.32 26.07 -7.53
N GLU A 229 -5.24 25.91 -8.49
CA GLU A 229 -6.55 26.56 -8.46
C GLU A 229 -7.46 26.00 -7.35
N ASP A 230 -7.47 24.67 -7.14
CA ASP A 230 -8.28 24.01 -6.10
C ASP A 230 -7.89 24.43 -4.66
N VAL A 231 -6.63 24.83 -4.45
CA VAL A 231 -6.14 25.32 -3.14
C VAL A 231 -6.44 26.81 -2.94
N SER A 232 -6.57 27.59 -4.01
CA SER A 232 -6.89 29.03 -3.96
C SER A 232 -8.39 29.32 -3.90
N GLY A 233 -9.25 28.42 -4.35
CA GLY A 233 -10.72 28.62 -4.38
C GLY A 233 -11.45 28.48 -3.04
N ARG A 234 -10.75 28.18 -1.93
CA ARG A 234 -11.35 27.91 -0.61
C ARG A 234 -11.18 29.01 0.44
N ASP A 235 -10.47 30.09 0.14
CA ASP A 235 -10.08 31.12 1.13
C ASP A 235 -10.75 32.49 0.92
N GLU A 236 -11.78 32.58 0.06
CA GLU A 236 -12.45 33.84 -0.29
C GLU A 236 -13.96 33.84 0.03
N GLY A 237 -14.36 33.43 1.24
CA GLY A 237 -15.78 33.43 1.61
C GLY A 237 -16.11 33.18 3.08
N ASN A 238 -15.85 34.16 3.95
CA ASN A 238 -16.81 34.61 4.98
C ASN A 238 -16.19 35.66 5.92
N ARG A 239 -16.36 36.93 5.58
CA ARG A 239 -16.63 37.99 6.57
C ARG A 239 -18.15 38.22 6.53
N THR A 240 -18.83 38.26 7.66
CA THR A 240 -19.33 39.49 8.34
C THR A 240 -20.47 39.15 9.35
N VAL A 241 -20.43 39.83 10.49
CA VAL A 241 -21.53 40.22 11.43
C VAL A 241 -22.28 39.17 12.26
N GLY A 242 -22.31 39.43 13.58
CA GLY A 242 -23.39 38.96 14.48
C GLY A 242 -23.03 39.05 15.97
N SER A 243 -23.20 40.24 16.56
CA SER A 243 -23.05 40.51 18.00
C SER A 243 -24.43 40.63 18.66
N HIS A 244 -24.60 40.11 19.89
CA HIS A 244 -25.49 40.55 21.00
C HIS A 244 -25.55 39.42 22.05
N GLN A 245 -24.98 39.62 23.26
CA GLN A 245 -25.63 39.88 24.59
C GLN A 245 -26.62 38.76 25.01
N TYR A 246 -26.71 38.27 26.27
CA TYR A 246 -26.98 38.93 27.55
C TYR A 246 -26.50 38.09 28.77
N GLU A 247 -26.72 38.66 29.95
CA GLU A 247 -26.05 38.54 31.26
C GLU A 247 -26.34 37.28 32.11
N ALA A 248 -25.52 37.07 33.14
CA ALA A 248 -25.95 36.47 34.41
C ALA A 248 -25.21 37.09 35.61
N GLN A 249 -25.97 37.71 36.53
CA GLN A 249 -25.55 38.12 37.87
C GLN A 249 -25.64 36.95 38.86
N GLY A 250 -24.74 36.94 39.86
CA GLY A 250 -25.17 36.72 41.26
C GLY A 250 -24.82 35.39 41.94
N SER A 251 -23.67 35.36 42.60
CA SER A 251 -23.48 35.02 44.04
C SER A 251 -23.95 33.66 44.59
N SER A 252 -22.99 32.77 44.89
CA SER A 252 -22.48 32.47 46.26
C SER A 252 -21.81 31.08 46.30
N GLY A 253 -20.59 31.00 46.80
CA GLY A 253 -19.90 29.72 47.10
C GLY A 253 -20.22 29.21 48.52
N PRO A 254 -19.56 28.15 49.03
CA PRO A 254 -18.30 27.58 48.52
C PRO A 254 -18.15 26.03 48.57
N LEU A 255 -16.99 25.58 48.07
CA LEU A 255 -16.30 24.29 48.30
C LEU A 255 -16.72 23.08 47.43
N HIS A 256 -15.96 22.78 46.38
CA HIS A 256 -14.88 21.77 46.42
C HIS A 256 -14.37 21.46 45.00
N ALA A 257 -13.04 21.41 44.88
CA ALA A 257 -12.22 21.22 43.68
C ALA A 257 -12.48 19.91 42.90
N CYS A 258 -12.07 19.71 41.63
CA CYS A 258 -11.69 20.57 40.51
C CYS A 258 -11.39 19.59 39.34
N CYS A 259 -12.03 19.75 38.18
CA CYS A 259 -11.62 19.21 36.89
C CYS A 259 -12.14 20.17 35.83
N HIS A 260 -11.25 20.75 35.02
CA HIS A 260 -11.36 20.85 33.55
C HIS A 260 -10.31 21.79 32.96
N THR A 261 -9.84 21.36 31.80
CA THR A 261 -8.96 21.99 30.82
C THR A 261 -9.52 23.30 30.27
N LEU A 262 -8.71 24.38 30.21
CA LEU A 262 -8.48 25.20 29.00
C LEU A 262 -7.50 26.37 29.27
N ARG A 263 -7.05 26.96 28.17
CA ARG A 263 -5.74 27.54 27.87
C ARG A 263 -5.67 29.07 28.13
N SER A 264 -4.44 29.56 28.34
CA SER A 264 -3.89 30.86 27.92
C SER A 264 -3.89 32.04 28.90
N GLN A 265 -2.68 32.52 29.24
CA GLN A 265 -2.36 33.95 29.27
C GLN A 265 -0.96 34.19 28.67
N ASN A 266 -0.91 34.99 27.61
CA ASN A 266 0.29 35.63 27.09
C ASN A 266 0.42 37.02 27.74
N ARG A 267 1.67 37.44 28.00
CA ARG A 267 2.04 38.85 28.24
C ARG A 267 2.90 39.34 27.05
N VAL A 268 2.34 40.29 26.30
CA VAL A 268 2.91 41.53 25.68
C VAL A 268 4.45 41.66 25.72
N SER A 269 5.25 42.07 24.72
CA SER A 269 5.17 42.85 23.45
C SER A 269 6.51 42.60 22.69
N SER A 270 6.62 42.75 21.36
CA SER A 270 7.04 44.01 20.70
C SER A 270 7.00 43.89 19.17
N VAL A 271 6.67 45.02 18.54
CA VAL A 271 6.64 45.29 17.09
C VAL A 271 8.02 45.73 16.60
N ALA A 272 8.46 45.28 15.41
CA ALA A 272 9.40 46.03 14.57
C ALA A 272 9.23 45.71 13.06
N SER A 273 8.85 46.77 12.34
CA SER A 273 9.02 47.18 10.93
C SER A 273 9.19 46.20 9.75
N ALA A 274 8.49 46.62 8.70
CA ALA A 274 8.53 46.25 7.28
C ALA A 274 9.91 46.27 6.60
N LYS A 275 10.09 45.42 5.57
CA LYS A 275 10.31 45.83 4.16
C LYS A 275 10.40 44.64 3.19
N THR A 276 10.15 45.00 1.94
CA THR A 276 9.77 44.25 0.75
C THR A 276 10.95 43.68 -0.06
N PHE A 277 10.65 42.67 -0.88
CA PHE A 277 11.36 42.16 -2.08
C PHE A 277 12.82 41.68 -1.94
N GLU A 278 13.07 40.42 -2.28
CA GLU A 278 13.65 39.97 -3.56
C GLU A 278 14.04 38.48 -3.49
N ASN A 279 13.83 37.78 -4.59
CA ASN A 279 13.96 36.34 -4.73
C ASN A 279 15.30 36.04 -5.43
N PRO A 280 16.26 35.31 -4.82
CA PRO A 280 17.41 34.82 -5.56
C PRO A 280 17.31 33.32 -5.81
N VAL A 281 17.16 33.00 -7.10
CA VAL A 281 17.45 31.69 -7.70
C VAL A 281 18.79 31.16 -7.16
N LYS A 282 18.78 29.99 -6.52
CA LYS A 282 20.00 29.25 -6.20
C LYS A 282 19.98 27.86 -6.84
N MET A 283 21.03 27.65 -7.63
CA MET A 283 21.31 26.51 -8.47
C MET A 283 21.50 25.21 -7.69
N LEU A 284 21.09 24.09 -8.31
CA LEU A 284 21.36 22.73 -7.85
C LEU A 284 22.87 22.50 -7.61
N ARG A 285 23.21 22.01 -6.42
CA ARG A 285 24.46 21.28 -6.19
C ARG A 285 24.20 19.77 -6.25
N LYS A 286 25.09 19.11 -6.98
CA LYS A 286 25.17 17.67 -7.21
C LYS A 286 26.29 17.10 -6.33
N SER A 287 25.99 16.13 -5.47
CA SER A 287 26.96 15.28 -4.74
C SER A 287 26.17 14.19 -4.01
N HIS A 288 26.61 12.96 -3.74
CA HIS A 288 27.58 12.00 -4.28
C HIS A 288 27.31 10.70 -3.48
N SER A 289 27.38 9.55 -4.15
CA SER A 289 27.79 8.21 -3.66
C SER A 289 27.20 7.58 -2.38
N TRP A 290 26.65 6.38 -2.56
CA TRP A 290 26.41 5.36 -1.53
C TRP A 290 27.70 4.58 -1.23
N PRO A 291 27.92 4.09 0.00
CA PRO A 291 28.94 3.08 0.27
C PRO A 291 28.36 1.66 0.24
N SER A 292 29.12 0.75 -0.36
CA SER A 292 28.99 -0.70 -0.22
C SER A 292 29.74 -1.16 1.03
N GLU A 293 29.15 -2.03 1.84
CA GLU A 293 29.87 -2.73 2.90
C GLU A 293 29.61 -4.24 2.83
N THR A 294 30.67 -4.95 2.51
CA THR A 294 30.87 -6.40 2.56
C THR A 294 31.31 -6.79 3.97
N THR A 295 30.58 -7.66 4.64
CA THR A 295 31.09 -8.41 5.80
C THR A 295 31.33 -9.86 5.40
N ARG A 296 32.58 -10.29 5.60
CA ARG A 296 33.07 -11.67 5.49
C ARG A 296 32.73 -12.40 6.79
N ASP A 297 32.11 -13.57 6.68
CA ASP A 297 32.02 -14.54 7.78
C ASP A 297 33.27 -15.43 7.74
N GLU A 298 34.04 -15.43 8.83
CA GLU A 298 35.08 -16.44 9.08
C GLU A 298 34.56 -17.51 10.04
N GLU A 299 34.52 -18.71 9.49
CA GLU A 299 34.43 -20.02 10.12
C GLU A 299 35.58 -20.23 11.11
N ASN A 300 35.32 -20.67 12.33
CA ASN A 300 36.29 -21.42 13.12
C ASN A 300 35.60 -22.35 14.11
N ASN A 301 35.69 -23.64 13.82
CA ASN A 301 35.45 -24.77 14.72
C ASN A 301 36.83 -25.30 15.17
N PRO A 302 36.96 -25.87 16.37
CA PRO A 302 37.70 -27.13 16.42
C PRO A 302 37.06 -28.22 17.30
N PHE A 303 37.15 -29.41 16.74
CA PHE A 303 36.87 -30.74 17.28
C PHE A 303 37.53 -31.06 18.63
N GLY A 304 36.84 -31.93 19.40
CA GLY A 304 37.49 -33.15 19.91
C GLY A 304 36.99 -33.73 21.24
N LYS A 305 36.13 -34.78 21.14
CA LYS A 305 36.05 -36.04 21.95
C LYS A 305 35.92 -35.91 23.49
N SER A 306 35.14 -36.70 24.24
CA SER A 306 34.78 -38.12 24.18
C SER A 306 33.66 -38.42 25.21
N ASP A 307 32.86 -39.46 24.93
CA ASP A 307 32.16 -40.42 25.80
C ASP A 307 31.72 -40.02 27.23
N GLU A 308 30.41 -40.14 27.51
CA GLU A 308 29.92 -41.18 28.44
C GLU A 308 28.39 -41.28 28.48
N THR A 309 27.93 -42.51 28.25
CA THR A 309 26.61 -43.08 28.52
C THR A 309 26.19 -42.95 29.98
N VAL A 310 24.98 -42.47 30.28
CA VAL A 310 24.16 -43.00 31.39
C VAL A 310 22.68 -42.96 31.01
N VAL A 311 22.13 -44.16 30.93
CA VAL A 311 20.70 -44.50 30.96
C VAL A 311 20.18 -44.23 32.37
N ALA A 312 19.04 -43.56 32.50
CA ALA A 312 18.16 -43.76 33.65
C ALA A 312 16.69 -43.53 33.25
N SER A 313 15.98 -44.64 33.12
CA SER A 313 14.53 -44.72 33.30
C SER A 313 14.23 -44.72 34.81
N VAL A 314 13.31 -43.87 35.26
CA VAL A 314 12.09 -44.18 36.05
C VAL A 314 11.10 -43.05 35.81
#